data_AF-A0A418KX85-F1
#
_entry.id   AF-A0A418KX85-F1
#
_cell.length_a   1.000
_cell.length_b   1.000
_cell.length_c   1.000
_cell.angle_alpha   90.00
_cell.angle_beta   90.00
_cell.angle_gamma   90.00
#
_symmetry.space_group_name_H-M   'P 1'
#
loop_
_entity.id
_entity.type
_entity.pdbx_description
1 polymer ?
#
loop_
_entity_poly.entity_id
_entity_poly.type
_entity_poly.pdbx_seq_one_letter_code
_entity_poly.pdbx_strand_id
1 'polypeptide(L)'
;MDPDPSGRPVPGAGGSSGQEVSAARRRTRGGPRGSVILIGDRVRLAPLYDLVTFAPYRDEQPVYSAMRIGGEYDFARIGAAQCLDAARTLGVDESWAGDLLETMRRDVVGAFEAARDDLVRVDAGTRDAARWVVDAVAGLRHGRAL
;
A
#
# COMPACT_ATOMS: atom_id res chain seq x y z
N MET A 1 -9.17 -60.37 -27.34
CA MET A 1 -7.80 -60.74 -27.72
C MET A 1 -6.89 -59.77 -26.98
N ASP A 2 -6.53 -60.10 -25.74
CA ASP A 2 -5.27 -59.69 -25.11
C ASP A 2 -4.22 -60.73 -25.52
N PRO A 3 -2.96 -60.35 -25.81
CA PRO A 3 -1.92 -60.16 -24.77
C PRO A 3 -0.94 -59.01 -25.17
N ASP A 4 0.15 -58.64 -24.50
CA ASP A 4 1.09 -59.37 -23.65
C ASP A 4 1.94 -58.37 -22.82
N PRO A 5 2.42 -58.78 -21.62
CA PRO A 5 3.18 -58.00 -20.67
C PRO A 5 4.69 -58.19 -20.89
N SER A 6 5.40 -57.11 -21.19
CA SER A 6 6.87 -57.11 -21.15
C SER A 6 7.37 -56.03 -20.20
N GLY A 7 7.65 -56.47 -18.98
CA GLY A 7 8.24 -55.68 -17.91
C GLY A 7 9.63 -55.15 -18.28
N ARG A 8 9.72 -53.84 -18.48
CA ARG A 8 10.97 -53.08 -18.35
C ARG A 8 10.86 -52.10 -17.19
N PRO A 9 11.72 -52.18 -16.16
CA PRO A 9 11.75 -51.22 -15.06
C PRO A 9 12.55 -49.94 -15.38
N VAL A 10 12.26 -48.94 -14.54
CA VAL A 10 12.45 -47.46 -14.52
C VAL A 10 13.90 -46.94 -14.37
N PRO A 11 14.18 -45.59 -14.43
CA PRO A 11 14.12 -44.76 -13.20
C PRO A 11 13.80 -43.24 -13.32
N GLY A 12 13.01 -42.73 -12.35
CA GLY A 12 13.11 -41.43 -11.65
C GLY A 12 12.67 -40.16 -12.40
N ALA A 13 12.08 -39.12 -11.82
CA ALA A 13 11.67 -38.77 -10.47
C ALA A 13 10.38 -37.92 -10.59
N GLY A 14 9.39 -38.03 -9.70
CA GLY A 14 9.31 -37.14 -8.54
C GLY A 14 8.99 -35.70 -8.96
N GLY A 15 7.74 -35.25 -8.81
CA GLY A 15 7.41 -33.85 -9.04
C GLY A 15 5.92 -33.58 -9.05
N SER A 16 5.39 -33.26 -7.87
CA SER A 16 4.06 -32.67 -7.66
C SER A 16 3.84 -31.45 -8.54
N SER A 17 2.96 -31.56 -9.53
CA SER A 17 2.42 -30.38 -10.24
C SER A 17 1.31 -29.78 -9.39
N GLY A 18 1.71 -29.15 -8.28
CA GLY A 18 0.87 -28.18 -7.61
C GLY A 18 0.56 -27.07 -8.60
N GLN A 19 -0.73 -26.87 -8.88
CA GLN A 19 -1.19 -25.69 -9.59
C GLN A 19 -0.77 -24.46 -8.79
N GLU A 20 0.29 -23.80 -9.23
CA GLU A 20 0.60 -22.45 -8.80
C GLU A 20 -0.51 -21.53 -9.33
N VAL A 21 -1.50 -21.30 -8.48
CA VAL A 21 -2.48 -20.25 -8.68
C VAL A 21 -1.70 -18.94 -8.54
N SER A 22 -1.20 -18.44 -9.66
CA SER A 22 -0.55 -17.13 -9.76
C SER A 22 -1.62 -16.07 -9.52
N ALA A 23 -1.86 -15.78 -8.25
CA ALA A 23 -2.63 -14.61 -7.83
C ALA A 23 -1.87 -13.38 -8.33
N ALA A 24 -2.40 -12.75 -9.37
CA ALA A 24 -1.90 -11.51 -9.92
C ALA A 24 -1.85 -10.46 -8.79
N ARG A 25 -0.67 -10.29 -8.20
CA ARG A 25 -0.44 -9.35 -7.10
C ARG A 25 -0.70 -7.94 -7.62
N ARG A 26 -1.79 -7.31 -7.17
CA ARG A 26 -2.02 -5.88 -7.42
C ARG A 26 -0.97 -5.07 -6.65
N ARG A 27 0.14 -4.76 -7.31
CA ARG A 27 0.96 -3.61 -6.91
C ARG A 27 0.09 -2.37 -7.10
N THR A 28 0.12 -1.42 -6.16
CA THR A 28 -0.41 -0.07 -6.46
C THR A 28 0.23 0.41 -7.74
N ARG A 29 -0.57 0.75 -8.75
CA ARG A 29 -0.05 1.13 -10.08
C ARG A 29 0.80 2.41 -9.95
N GLY A 30 2.10 2.31 -10.22
CA GLY A 30 3.02 3.44 -10.32
C GLY A 30 4.31 3.20 -9.55
N GLY A 31 5.46 3.45 -10.17
CA GLY A 31 6.72 3.64 -9.44
C GLY A 31 6.61 4.86 -8.50
N PRO A 32 7.65 5.13 -7.68
CA PRO A 32 7.66 6.32 -6.84
C PRO A 32 7.45 7.58 -7.69
N ARG A 33 6.38 8.33 -7.38
CA ARG A 33 6.07 9.59 -8.05
C ARG A 33 6.74 10.71 -7.26
N GLY A 34 7.89 11.15 -7.76
CA GLY A 34 8.64 12.26 -7.21
C GLY A 34 9.37 12.99 -8.31
N SER A 35 9.36 14.31 -8.25
CA SER A 35 10.12 15.17 -9.15
C SER A 35 10.93 16.18 -8.36
N VAL A 36 11.90 16.79 -9.02
CA VAL A 36 12.77 17.82 -8.44
C VAL A 36 12.71 19.09 -9.25
N ILE A 37 12.87 20.22 -8.57
CA ILE A 37 12.98 21.55 -9.17
C ILE A 37 14.46 21.96 -9.09
N LEU A 38 15.03 22.31 -10.24
CA LEU A 38 16.38 22.86 -10.35
C LEU A 38 16.31 24.38 -10.23
N ILE A 39 17.03 24.95 -9.27
CA ILE A 39 17.10 26.40 -9.01
C ILE A 39 18.58 26.79 -9.01
N GLY A 40 19.09 27.19 -10.17
CA GLY A 40 20.52 27.49 -10.35
C GLY A 40 21.38 26.26 -10.06
N ASP A 41 22.23 26.37 -9.03
CA ASP A 41 23.10 25.30 -8.52
C ASP A 41 22.42 24.41 -7.44
N ARG A 42 21.13 24.62 -7.17
CA ARG A 42 20.39 23.93 -6.11
C ARG A 42 19.34 23.00 -6.67
N VAL A 43 19.10 21.91 -5.94
CA VAL A 43 18.00 20.98 -6.18
C VAL A 43 17.03 21.06 -5.00
N ARG A 44 15.73 21.17 -5.28
CA ARG A 44 14.67 21.05 -4.28
C ARG A 44 13.68 19.98 -4.70
N LEU A 45 13.08 19.28 -3.74
CA LEU A 45 11.95 18.41 -4.03
C LEU A 45 10.77 19.26 -4.53
N ALA A 46 10.13 18.81 -5.59
CA ALA A 46 8.88 19.38 -6.03
C ALA A 46 7.77 19.05 -5.01
N PRO A 47 6.69 19.85 -4.96
CA PRO A 47 5.50 19.49 -4.22
C PRO A 47 5.03 18.08 -4.59
N LEU A 48 4.52 17.34 -3.59
CA LEU A 48 3.96 16.02 -3.83
C LEU A 48 2.72 16.13 -4.72
N TYR A 49 2.71 15.38 -5.81
CA TYR A 49 1.61 15.30 -6.76
C TYR A 49 1.11 13.86 -6.84
N ASP A 50 -0.09 13.67 -7.42
CA ASP A 50 -0.63 12.34 -7.72
C ASP A 50 -0.95 11.49 -6.48
N LEU A 51 -1.53 12.15 -5.49
CA LEU A 51 -2.06 11.50 -4.30
C LEU A 51 -3.42 10.86 -4.61
N VAL A 52 -3.48 9.54 -4.45
CA VAL A 52 -4.72 8.77 -4.57
C VAL A 52 -4.86 7.86 -3.36
N THR A 53 -6.09 7.65 -2.89
CA THR A 53 -6.38 6.74 -1.79
C THR A 53 -6.99 5.44 -2.29
N PHE A 54 -6.55 4.32 -1.72
CA PHE A 54 -7.17 3.02 -1.94
C PHE A 54 -8.19 2.65 -0.86
N ALA A 55 -8.31 3.46 0.21
CA ALA A 55 -9.15 3.16 1.37
C ALA A 55 -10.59 2.74 1.02
N PRO A 56 -11.26 3.38 0.03
CA PRO A 56 -12.62 3.03 -0.34
C PRO A 56 -12.74 1.74 -1.17
N TYR A 57 -11.62 1.23 -1.71
CA TYR A 57 -11.56 0.09 -2.63
C TYR A 57 -10.91 -1.13 -1.98
N ARG A 58 -11.14 -1.30 -0.68
CA ARG A 58 -10.51 -2.37 0.09
C ARG A 58 -11.24 -3.69 -0.15
N ASP A 59 -10.79 -4.42 -1.16
CA ASP A 59 -11.17 -5.82 -1.38
C ASP A 59 -10.32 -6.76 -0.49
N GLU A 60 -10.61 -8.07 -0.53
CA GLU A 60 -9.85 -9.12 0.17
C GLU A 60 -8.39 -9.26 -0.30
N GLN A 61 -7.99 -8.56 -1.37
CA GLN A 61 -6.65 -8.69 -1.92
C GLN A 61 -5.62 -7.83 -1.18
N PRO A 62 -4.41 -8.39 -0.92
CA PRO A 62 -3.34 -7.64 -0.30
C PRO A 62 -2.88 -6.47 -1.17
N VAL A 63 -2.73 -5.30 -0.56
CA VAL A 63 -2.28 -4.07 -1.21
C VAL A 63 -0.80 -3.88 -0.90
N TYR A 64 0.01 -3.71 -1.96
CA TYR A 64 1.45 -3.53 -1.82
C TYR A 64 1.90 -2.12 -2.16
N SER A 65 2.78 -1.57 -1.33
CA SER A 65 3.52 -0.34 -1.59
C SER A 65 4.39 -0.43 -2.84
N ALA A 66 4.55 0.67 -3.55
CA ALA A 66 5.46 0.80 -4.67
C ALA A 66 6.94 0.74 -4.25
N MET A 67 7.24 1.19 -3.02
CA MET A 67 8.58 1.17 -2.42
C MET A 67 8.60 0.32 -1.15
N ARG A 68 9.73 -0.33 -0.92
CA ARG A 68 9.95 -1.10 0.31
C ARG A 68 10.13 -0.15 1.49
N ILE A 69 9.41 -0.40 2.58
CA ILE A 69 9.48 0.36 3.83
C ILE A 69 9.89 -0.61 4.94
N GLY A 70 11.04 -0.39 5.56
CA GLY A 70 11.54 -1.27 6.64
C GLY A 70 11.60 -2.74 6.26
N GLY A 71 11.96 -3.03 5.00
CA GLY A 71 12.01 -4.40 4.47
C GLY A 71 10.67 -4.97 3.96
N GLU A 72 9.55 -4.28 4.13
CA GLU A 72 8.21 -4.77 3.79
C GLU A 72 7.58 -4.01 2.61
N TYR A 73 6.76 -4.70 1.82
CA TYR A 73 5.93 -4.12 0.77
C TYR A 73 4.43 -4.18 1.08
N ASP A 74 3.97 -5.14 1.89
CA ASP A 74 2.56 -5.32 2.23
C ASP A 74 2.07 -4.24 3.21
N PHE A 75 1.10 -3.41 2.80
CA PHE A 75 0.54 -2.36 3.65
C PHE A 75 -0.08 -2.88 4.95
N ALA A 76 -0.60 -4.11 4.97
CA ALA A 76 -1.15 -4.69 6.20
C ALA A 76 -0.07 -5.01 7.24
N ARG A 77 1.19 -5.14 6.80
CA ARG A 77 2.35 -5.50 7.65
C ARG A 77 3.28 -4.31 7.92
N ILE A 78 3.09 -3.19 7.22
CA ILE A 78 3.81 -1.95 7.47
C ILE A 78 3.17 -1.23 8.66
N GLY A 79 3.85 -1.29 9.81
CA GLY A 79 3.50 -0.55 11.02
C GLY A 79 4.62 0.39 11.47
N ALA A 80 4.49 0.91 12.69
CA ALA A 80 5.47 1.84 13.26
C ALA A 80 6.90 1.27 13.25
N ALA A 81 7.07 -0.03 13.52
CA ALA A 81 8.37 -0.68 13.51
C ALA A 81 9.06 -0.61 12.14
N GLN A 82 8.34 -0.87 11.04
CA GLN A 82 8.88 -0.79 9.68
C GLN A 82 9.20 0.67 9.30
N CYS A 83 8.39 1.63 9.74
CA CYS A 83 8.66 3.04 9.51
C CYS A 83 9.89 3.54 10.26
N LEU A 84 10.09 3.13 11.52
CA LEU A 84 11.28 3.48 12.29
C LEU A 84 12.54 2.81 11.73
N ASP A 85 12.45 1.55 11.27
CA ASP A 85 13.55 0.89 10.57
C ASP A 85 13.96 1.63 9.28
N ALA A 86 12.96 2.11 8.52
CA ALA A 86 13.20 2.94 7.35
C ALA A 86 13.87 4.27 7.73
N ALA A 87 13.42 4.94 8.81
CA ALA A 87 14.03 6.18 9.30
C ALA A 87 15.51 6.00 9.63
N ARG A 88 15.83 4.94 10.39
CA ARG A 88 17.21 4.54 10.72
C ARG A 88 18.05 4.30 9.47
N THR A 89 17.51 3.57 8.50
CA THR A 89 18.20 3.29 7.23
C THR A 89 18.48 4.57 6.42
N LEU A 90 17.58 5.54 6.49
CA LEU A 90 17.69 6.82 5.79
C LEU A 90 18.50 7.88 6.57
N GLY A 91 18.98 7.55 7.78
CA GLY A 91 19.70 8.50 8.65
C GLY A 91 18.81 9.60 9.22
N VAL A 92 17.50 9.35 9.31
CA VAL A 92 16.53 10.25 9.94
C VAL A 92 16.46 9.95 11.44
N ASP A 93 16.34 11.01 12.25
CA ASP A 93 16.20 10.86 13.70
C ASP A 93 14.96 10.03 14.08
N GLU A 94 15.15 8.98 14.87
CA GLU A 94 14.10 8.03 15.24
C GLU A 94 13.04 8.64 16.15
N SER A 95 13.42 9.58 17.04
CA SER A 95 12.49 10.24 17.94
C SER A 95 11.54 11.16 17.17
N TRP A 96 12.09 11.97 16.27
CA TRP A 96 11.34 12.81 15.36
C TRP A 96 10.42 11.97 14.45
N ALA A 97 10.92 10.86 13.91
CA ALA A 97 10.11 9.97 13.08
C ALA A 97 8.94 9.36 13.86
N GLY A 98 9.18 8.94 15.12
CA GLY A 98 8.15 8.44 16.02
C GLY A 98 7.06 9.47 16.30
N ASP A 99 7.45 10.70 16.65
CA ASP A 99 6.53 11.81 16.94
C ASP A 99 5.70 12.19 15.70
N LEU A 100 6.32 12.17 14.52
CA LEU A 100 5.64 12.42 13.26
C LEU A 100 4.58 11.34 12.97
N LEU A 101 4.92 10.06 13.15
CA LEU A 101 3.99 8.96 12.94
C LEU A 101 2.79 9.05 13.88
N GLU A 102 3.02 9.37 15.15
CA GLU A 102 1.94 9.51 16.12
C GLU A 102 1.04 10.71 15.80
N THR A 103 1.65 11.83 15.39
CA THR A 103 0.91 13.02 14.93
C THR A 103 0.04 12.69 13.73
N MET A 104 0.59 12.02 12.71
CA MET A 104 -0.17 11.58 11.54
C MET A 104 -1.32 10.64 11.95
N ARG A 105 -1.06 9.65 12.80
CA ARG A 105 -2.07 8.69 13.25
C ARG A 105 -3.23 9.35 14.00
N ARG A 106 -2.93 10.36 14.82
CA ARG A 106 -3.92 11.11 15.58
C ARG A 106 -4.75 12.02 14.69
N ASP A 107 -4.10 12.75 13.78
CA ASP A 107 -4.70 13.92 13.12
C ASP A 107 -5.25 13.60 11.71
N VAL A 108 -4.88 12.47 11.11
CA VAL A 108 -5.26 12.13 9.73
C VAL A 108 -6.77 12.17 9.49
N VAL A 109 -7.59 11.57 10.37
CA VAL A 109 -9.06 11.55 10.18
C VAL A 109 -9.63 12.96 10.21
N GLY A 110 -9.21 13.79 11.17
CA GLY A 110 -9.65 15.18 11.28
C GLY A 110 -9.22 16.03 10.08
N ALA A 111 -8.03 15.77 9.51
CA ALA A 111 -7.60 16.44 8.28
C ALA A 111 -8.51 16.09 7.08
N PHE A 112 -8.94 14.83 6.96
CA PHE A 112 -9.89 14.41 5.92
C PHE A 112 -11.28 15.01 6.14
N GLU A 113 -11.75 15.13 7.39
CA GLU A 113 -13.02 15.78 7.72
C GLU A 113 -13.00 17.27 7.36
N ALA A 114 -11.94 17.99 7.72
CA ALA A 114 -11.76 19.40 7.35
C ALA A 114 -11.74 19.59 5.83
N ALA A 115 -11.01 18.72 5.11
CA ALA A 115 -10.96 18.74 3.65
C ALA A 115 -12.34 18.46 3.01
N ARG A 116 -13.15 17.57 3.59
CA ARG A 116 -14.54 17.35 3.16
C ARG A 116 -15.38 18.62 3.37
N ASP A 117 -15.21 19.29 4.50
CA ASP A 117 -15.98 20.49 4.84
C ASP A 117 -15.62 21.70 3.96
N ASP A 118 -14.40 21.74 3.41
CA ASP A 118 -14.03 22.74 2.39
C ASP A 118 -14.76 22.53 1.04
N LEU A 119 -15.29 21.33 0.78
CA LEU A 119 -16.05 21.00 -0.44
C LEU A 119 -17.52 21.43 -0.39
N VAL A 120 -17.91 22.31 0.55
CA VAL A 120 -19.30 22.78 0.75
C VAL A 120 -19.92 23.42 -0.50
N ARG A 121 -19.10 23.97 -1.43
CA ARG A 121 -19.58 24.61 -2.66
C ARG A 121 -19.67 23.70 -3.88
N VAL A 122 -19.38 22.40 -3.73
CA VAL A 122 -19.35 21.45 -4.84
C VAL A 122 -20.69 20.70 -4.95
N ASP A 123 -20.93 20.05 -6.09
CA ASP A 123 -22.17 19.32 -6.36
C ASP A 123 -22.42 18.19 -5.33
N ALA A 124 -23.66 17.69 -5.29
CA ALA A 124 -24.07 16.66 -4.33
C ALA A 124 -23.26 15.36 -4.47
N GLY A 125 -22.94 14.94 -5.70
CA GLY A 125 -22.18 13.71 -5.95
C GLY A 125 -20.76 13.79 -5.40
N THR A 126 -20.09 14.93 -5.56
CA THR A 126 -18.76 15.17 -4.98
C THR A 126 -18.78 15.11 -3.45
N ARG A 127 -19.81 15.68 -2.82
CA ARG A 127 -19.95 15.66 -1.35
C ARG A 127 -20.19 14.24 -0.82
N ASP A 128 -21.00 13.44 -1.51
CA ASP A 128 -21.24 12.04 -1.14
C ASP A 128 -19.97 11.19 -1.30
N ALA A 129 -19.21 11.38 -2.37
CA ALA A 129 -17.91 10.73 -2.56
C ALA A 129 -16.91 11.13 -1.47
N ALA A 130 -16.85 12.41 -1.10
CA ALA A 130 -15.97 12.88 -0.03
C ALA A 130 -16.33 12.26 1.33
N ARG A 131 -17.63 12.15 1.65
CA ARG A 131 -18.10 11.46 2.85
C ARG A 131 -17.68 9.99 2.85
N TRP A 132 -17.90 9.29 1.75
CA TRP A 132 -17.50 7.90 1.60
C TRP A 132 -15.99 7.67 1.81
N VAL A 133 -15.16 8.58 1.31
CA VAL A 133 -13.70 8.53 1.54
C VAL A 133 -13.36 8.75 3.01
N VAL A 134 -13.96 9.74 3.68
CA VAL A 134 -13.73 10.00 5.12
C VAL A 134 -14.12 8.77 5.94
N ASP A 135 -15.28 8.18 5.66
CA ASP A 135 -15.77 7.00 6.37
C ASP A 135 -14.83 5.80 6.16
N ALA A 136 -14.33 5.59 4.94
CA ALA A 136 -13.37 4.54 4.63
C ALA A 136 -12.04 4.75 5.38
N VAL A 137 -11.52 5.98 5.41
CA VAL A 137 -10.29 6.32 6.15
C VAL A 137 -10.47 6.14 7.66
N ALA A 138 -11.61 6.55 8.21
CA ALA A 138 -11.95 6.31 9.61
C ALA A 138 -12.04 4.81 9.92
N GLY A 139 -12.61 4.00 9.01
CA GLY A 139 -12.67 2.55 9.12
C GLY A 139 -11.29 1.89 9.23
N LEU A 140 -10.28 2.40 8.50
CA LEU A 140 -8.91 1.90 8.58
C LEU A 140 -8.29 2.07 9.99
N ARG A 141 -8.60 3.18 10.67
CA ARG A 141 -8.11 3.45 12.03
C ARG A 141 -8.63 2.42 13.04
N HIS A 142 -9.85 1.94 12.84
CA HIS A 142 -10.53 1.05 13.79
C HIS A 142 -10.27 -0.44 13.53
N GLY A 143 -9.48 -0.79 12.50
CA GLY A 143 -9.21 -2.19 12.14
C GLY A 143 -10.48 -2.96 11.77
N ARG A 144 -11.58 -2.26 11.46
CA ARG A 144 -12.88 -2.86 11.22
C ARG A 144 -13.00 -3.18 9.74
N ALA A 145 -12.98 -4.47 9.41
CA ALA A 145 -13.57 -4.96 8.18
C ALA A 145 -15.04 -4.48 8.16
N LEU A 146 -15.39 -3.70 7.15
CA LEU A 146 -16.78 -3.52 6.73
C LEU A 146 -17.11 -4.62 5.74
#